data_AF-A0A914RMS3-F1
#
_entry.id   AF-A0A914RMS3-F1
#
_cell.length_a   1.000
_cell.length_b   1.000
_cell.length_c   1.000
_cell.angle_alpha   90.00
_cell.angle_beta   90.00
_cell.angle_gamma   90.00
#
_symmetry.space_group_name_H-M   'P 1'
#
loop_
_entity.id
_entity.type
_entity.pdbx_description
1 polymer ?
#
loop_
_entity_poly.entity_id
_entity_poly.type
_entity_poly.pdbx_seq_one_letter_code
_entity_poly.pdbx_strand_id
1 'polypeptide(L)'
;MLNLFHYHVENRTGILSDEIHSVWIFSDFPSLSFIFFFQLSKPTEINTRLLALFTEDAGVKMNAVIAVLLKHIKHENRETRMVVLNWIRHLHKNVPAEIFPYMDRIFPTLLSMLSDTCDDVLLLDLQLLSDLSNISPYLIKFAVSLLKMFHDDPSLLSERGVLIIRQLCLLLDPSHIYRSISVLLMCEGNIEFVSQMVAMLNGILLTATELFEMRDQLKALENEEYVSLFECLYRCWAYQPIALLGLCILSQNYEHATQLAGYLWRLDVTADHQRSLASVLSALLMLLPQTDAFNTLHKRLQCIPSLTLLGTAPKTVSRSKVNFADLLEHFHKICEQQRKSVREKHRQLLIASAQ
;
A
#
# COMPACT_ATOMS: atom_id res chain seq x y z
N MET A 1 -52.93 5.80 -22.47
CA MET A 1 -52.76 7.14 -21.87
C MET A 1 -51.29 7.48 -22.04
N LEU A 2 -50.92 8.15 -23.13
CA LEU A 2 -50.71 9.63 -23.25
C LEU A 2 -49.56 10.08 -22.32
N ASN A 3 -48.50 10.77 -22.72
CA ASN A 3 -48.22 11.60 -23.89
C ASN A 3 -46.72 11.98 -23.92
N LEU A 4 -46.18 12.14 -25.12
CA LEU A 4 -45.21 13.17 -25.57
C LEU A 4 -44.33 13.90 -24.55
N PHE A 5 -43.01 13.76 -24.69
CA PHE A 5 -42.10 14.92 -24.70
C PHE A 5 -41.01 14.70 -25.75
N HIS A 6 -41.28 15.18 -26.96
CA HIS A 6 -40.25 15.62 -27.90
C HIS A 6 -39.55 16.83 -27.25
N TYR A 7 -38.25 16.72 -26.92
CA TYR A 7 -37.44 17.91 -26.63
C TYR A 7 -36.42 18.12 -27.74
N HIS A 8 -36.55 19.29 -28.35
CA HIS A 8 -35.79 19.80 -29.47
C HIS A 8 -34.38 20.17 -28.97
N VAL A 9 -33.34 19.65 -29.62
CA VAL A 9 -31.95 20.10 -29.41
C VAL A 9 -31.78 21.39 -30.19
N GLU A 10 -31.90 22.54 -29.51
CA GLU A 10 -31.38 23.80 -30.02
C GLU A 10 -30.00 24.09 -29.44
N ASN A 11 -29.03 24.18 -30.35
CA ASN A 11 -27.70 24.74 -30.11
C ASN A 11 -27.79 26.16 -29.54
N ARG A 12 -27.33 26.36 -28.30
CA ARG A 12 -26.73 27.64 -27.88
C ARG A 12 -25.55 27.42 -26.93
N THR A 13 -24.42 27.93 -27.38
CA THR A 13 -23.21 28.27 -26.62
C THR A 13 -23.54 29.15 -25.40
N GLY A 14 -23.09 28.77 -24.21
CA GLY A 14 -23.20 29.60 -23.01
C GLY A 14 -22.64 28.93 -21.76
N ILE A 15 -21.60 29.53 -21.20
CA ILE A 15 -20.92 29.18 -19.94
C ILE A 15 -21.86 29.45 -18.75
N LEU A 16 -21.89 28.55 -17.74
CA LEU A 16 -22.24 28.73 -16.31
C LEU A 16 -22.00 27.36 -15.62
N SER A 17 -20.85 27.11 -14.97
CA SER A 17 -20.55 27.30 -13.54
C SER A 17 -21.49 26.59 -12.56
N ASP A 18 -20.91 25.64 -11.81
CA ASP A 18 -21.16 25.18 -10.43
C ASP A 18 -22.60 24.99 -9.89
N GLU A 19 -22.72 23.95 -9.07
CA GLU A 19 -23.88 23.54 -8.23
C GLU A 19 -24.97 22.68 -8.88
N ILE A 20 -24.75 21.35 -8.95
CA ILE A 20 -25.83 20.38 -8.68
C ILE A 20 -25.29 19.25 -7.80
N HIS A 21 -25.26 19.50 -6.48
CA HIS A 21 -25.52 18.48 -5.49
C HIS A 21 -27.03 18.18 -5.54
N SER A 22 -27.44 17.06 -6.14
CA SER A 22 -28.75 16.48 -5.85
C SER A 22 -28.69 14.97 -5.79
N VAL A 23 -29.11 14.47 -4.63
CA VAL A 23 -29.35 13.08 -4.29
C VAL A 23 -30.44 12.56 -5.24
N TRP A 24 -30.12 11.57 -6.06
CA TRP A 24 -31.12 10.86 -6.85
C TRP A 24 -31.20 9.41 -6.41
N ILE A 25 -32.32 9.07 -5.77
CA ILE A 25 -32.73 7.70 -5.46
C ILE A 25 -33.31 7.13 -6.76
N PHE A 26 -32.51 6.39 -7.53
CA PHE A 26 -32.95 5.64 -8.71
C PHE A 26 -32.87 4.14 -8.42
N SER A 27 -33.83 3.61 -7.65
CA SER A 27 -33.88 2.19 -7.32
C SER A 27 -34.63 1.33 -8.35
N ASP A 28 -35.39 1.92 -9.29
CA ASP A 28 -36.47 1.14 -9.94
C ASP A 28 -36.29 0.88 -11.45
N PHE A 29 -35.29 1.46 -12.13
CA PHE A 29 -35.01 1.15 -13.55
C PHE A 29 -33.50 1.24 -13.88
N PRO A 30 -32.73 0.14 -13.76
CA PRO A 30 -31.29 0.14 -14.01
C PRO A 30 -30.92 0.44 -15.48
N SER A 31 -31.81 0.26 -16.45
CA SER A 31 -31.52 0.49 -17.87
C SER A 31 -31.54 1.98 -18.26
N LEU A 32 -32.46 2.77 -17.70
CA LEU A 32 -32.59 4.20 -18.03
C LEU A 32 -31.51 5.05 -17.34
N SER A 33 -31.14 4.71 -16.10
CA SER A 33 -30.00 5.34 -15.41
C SER A 33 -28.68 5.05 -16.14
N PHE A 34 -28.53 3.84 -16.70
CA PHE A 34 -27.39 3.45 -17.53
C PHE A 34 -27.25 4.30 -18.80
N ILE A 35 -28.34 4.48 -19.55
CA ILE A 35 -28.35 5.25 -20.80
C ILE A 35 -28.08 6.74 -20.53
N PHE A 36 -28.58 7.27 -19.42
CA PHE A 36 -28.38 8.67 -19.04
C PHE A 36 -26.93 8.95 -18.58
N PHE A 37 -26.32 8.05 -17.78
CA PHE A 37 -24.89 8.12 -17.46
C PHE A 37 -24.04 8.10 -18.73
N PHE A 38 -24.47 7.31 -19.70
CA PHE A 38 -23.86 7.17 -21.02
C PHE A 38 -23.77 8.50 -21.78
N GLN A 39 -24.85 9.28 -21.80
CA GLN A 39 -24.92 10.57 -22.51
C GLN A 39 -24.08 11.67 -21.85
N LEU A 40 -23.79 11.58 -20.55
CA LEU A 40 -22.99 12.56 -19.81
C LEU A 40 -21.47 12.33 -19.96
N SER A 41 -21.05 11.14 -20.37
CA SER A 41 -19.63 10.80 -20.56
C SER A 41 -19.14 11.16 -21.98
N LYS A 42 -17.86 11.56 -22.14
CA LYS A 42 -17.29 11.83 -23.48
C LYS A 42 -17.50 10.61 -24.40
N PRO A 43 -17.98 10.79 -25.64
CA PRO A 43 -18.19 9.68 -26.55
C PRO A 43 -16.85 9.00 -26.87
N THR A 44 -16.70 7.76 -26.41
CA THR A 44 -15.59 6.87 -26.73
C THR A 44 -16.10 5.69 -27.55
N GLU A 45 -15.23 4.99 -28.29
CA GLU A 45 -15.63 3.82 -29.06
C GLU A 45 -16.27 2.72 -28.18
N ILE A 46 -15.76 2.54 -26.96
CA ILE A 46 -16.37 1.65 -25.96
C ILE A 46 -17.78 2.10 -25.66
N ASN A 47 -17.95 3.40 -25.47
CA ASN A 47 -19.23 3.97 -25.18
C ASN A 47 -20.24 3.67 -26.30
N THR A 48 -19.86 3.87 -27.56
CA THR A 48 -20.71 3.53 -28.70
C THR A 48 -21.02 2.03 -28.76
N ARG A 49 -20.04 1.15 -28.48
CA ARG A 49 -20.22 -0.31 -28.49
C ARG A 49 -21.13 -0.81 -27.37
N LEU A 50 -20.96 -0.30 -26.17
CA LEU A 50 -21.81 -0.65 -25.03
C LEU A 50 -23.23 -0.14 -25.27
N LEU A 51 -23.42 1.11 -25.75
CA LEU A 51 -24.73 1.62 -26.17
C LEU A 51 -25.40 0.71 -27.21
N ALA A 52 -24.67 0.28 -28.24
CA ALA A 52 -25.19 -0.62 -29.26
C ALA A 52 -25.70 -1.95 -28.66
N LEU A 53 -25.01 -2.48 -27.64
CA LEU A 53 -25.45 -3.67 -26.91
C LEU A 53 -26.72 -3.44 -26.10
N PHE A 54 -26.99 -2.21 -25.64
CA PHE A 54 -28.21 -1.84 -24.90
C PHE A 54 -29.40 -1.46 -25.79
N THR A 55 -29.17 -1.09 -27.05
CA THR A 55 -30.23 -0.68 -27.99
C THR A 55 -30.87 -1.85 -28.75
N GLU A 56 -30.25 -3.03 -28.76
CA GLU A 56 -30.85 -4.23 -29.35
C GLU A 56 -31.74 -4.94 -28.31
N ASP A 57 -33.04 -5.00 -28.61
CA ASP A 57 -34.21 -5.25 -27.74
C ASP A 57 -34.32 -6.68 -27.14
N ALA A 58 -33.23 -7.24 -26.62
CA ALA A 58 -33.22 -8.50 -25.89
C ALA A 58 -32.19 -8.44 -24.76
N GLY A 59 -32.67 -8.18 -23.54
CA GLY A 59 -31.94 -8.23 -22.27
C GLY A 59 -30.43 -8.42 -22.38
N VAL A 60 -29.69 -7.32 -22.32
CA VAL A 60 -28.23 -7.32 -22.47
C VAL A 60 -27.62 -8.35 -21.55
N LYS A 61 -26.98 -9.37 -22.13
CA LYS A 61 -26.31 -10.40 -21.35
C LYS A 61 -25.07 -9.78 -20.70
N MET A 62 -25.03 -9.73 -19.36
CA MET A 62 -23.89 -9.23 -18.58
C MET A 62 -22.54 -9.77 -19.08
N ASN A 63 -22.52 -11.04 -19.48
CA ASN A 63 -21.40 -11.69 -20.18
C ASN A 63 -20.78 -10.86 -21.34
N ALA A 64 -21.60 -10.28 -22.21
CA ALA A 64 -21.16 -9.51 -23.36
C ALA A 64 -20.55 -8.17 -22.93
N VAL A 65 -21.16 -7.51 -21.94
CA VAL A 65 -20.64 -6.27 -21.36
C VAL A 65 -19.27 -6.52 -20.75
N ILE A 66 -19.13 -7.52 -19.89
CA ILE A 66 -17.84 -7.88 -19.27
C ILE A 66 -16.80 -8.24 -20.33
N ALA A 67 -17.18 -8.97 -21.39
CA ALA A 67 -16.25 -9.30 -22.47
C ALA A 67 -15.71 -8.05 -23.20
N VAL A 68 -16.56 -7.06 -23.47
CA VAL A 68 -16.13 -5.79 -24.07
C VAL A 68 -15.23 -5.00 -23.13
N LEU A 69 -15.58 -4.91 -21.84
CA LEU A 69 -14.78 -4.19 -20.84
C LEU A 69 -13.39 -4.80 -20.70
N LEU A 70 -13.30 -6.12 -20.49
CA LEU A 70 -12.01 -6.80 -20.33
C LEU A 70 -11.15 -6.74 -21.60
N LYS A 71 -11.77 -6.69 -22.79
CA LYS A 71 -11.03 -6.52 -24.06
C LYS A 71 -10.30 -5.17 -24.14
N HIS A 72 -10.85 -4.11 -23.57
CA HIS A 72 -10.29 -2.75 -23.70
C HIS A 72 -9.64 -2.23 -22.41
N ILE A 73 -9.52 -3.04 -21.36
CA ILE A 73 -8.95 -2.60 -20.09
C ILE A 73 -7.45 -2.22 -20.20
N LYS A 74 -6.71 -2.86 -21.10
CA LYS A 74 -5.31 -2.56 -21.44
C LYS A 74 -5.15 -1.76 -22.75
N HIS A 75 -6.17 -0.99 -23.13
CA HIS A 75 -6.14 -0.22 -24.38
C HIS A 75 -5.05 0.87 -24.34
N GLU A 76 -4.41 1.16 -25.48
CA GLU A 76 -3.30 2.14 -25.58
C GLU A 76 -3.72 3.54 -25.08
N ASN A 77 -4.94 3.96 -25.41
CA ASN A 77 -5.51 5.22 -24.95
C ASN A 77 -5.92 5.16 -23.45
N ARG A 78 -5.30 6.03 -22.65
CA ARG A 78 -5.58 6.24 -21.22
C ARG A 78 -7.07 6.44 -20.95
N GLU A 79 -7.76 7.28 -21.72
CA GLU A 79 -9.17 7.62 -21.45
C GLU A 79 -10.08 6.41 -21.62
N THR A 80 -9.74 5.54 -22.57
CA THR A 80 -10.44 4.27 -22.78
C THR A 80 -10.31 3.37 -21.55
N ARG A 81 -9.11 3.27 -20.96
CA ARG A 81 -8.89 2.49 -19.72
C ARG A 81 -9.65 3.08 -18.53
N MET A 82 -9.61 4.41 -18.38
CA MET A 82 -10.38 5.12 -17.35
C MET A 82 -11.88 4.85 -17.45
N VAL A 83 -12.43 4.86 -18.67
CA VAL A 83 -13.85 4.56 -18.90
C VAL A 83 -14.16 3.11 -18.54
N VAL A 84 -13.32 2.15 -18.93
CA VAL A 84 -13.50 0.73 -18.55
C VAL A 84 -13.55 0.55 -17.04
N LEU A 85 -12.59 1.13 -16.31
CA LEU A 85 -12.55 1.01 -14.85
C LEU A 85 -13.77 1.65 -14.18
N ASN A 86 -14.21 2.81 -14.68
CA ASN A 86 -15.44 3.45 -14.20
C ASN A 86 -16.68 2.59 -14.45
N TRP A 87 -16.74 1.89 -15.59
CA TRP A 87 -17.81 0.94 -15.88
C TRP A 87 -17.82 -0.24 -14.91
N ILE A 88 -16.67 -0.86 -14.67
CA ILE A 88 -16.56 -1.98 -13.73
C ILE A 88 -16.98 -1.53 -12.33
N ARG A 89 -16.52 -0.35 -11.90
CA ARG A 89 -16.92 0.27 -10.62
C ARG A 89 -18.42 0.53 -10.54
N HIS A 90 -19.01 1.07 -11.60
CA HIS A 90 -20.44 1.34 -11.66
C HIS A 90 -21.26 0.04 -11.59
N LEU A 91 -20.85 -1.00 -12.31
CA LEU A 91 -21.49 -2.32 -12.28
C LEU A 91 -21.38 -2.94 -10.88
N HIS A 92 -20.22 -2.88 -10.24
CA HIS A 92 -20.02 -3.38 -8.89
C HIS A 92 -20.92 -2.67 -7.87
N LYS A 93 -21.09 -1.35 -7.98
CA LYS A 93 -21.90 -0.57 -7.04
C LYS A 93 -23.41 -0.75 -7.24
N ASN A 94 -23.88 -0.84 -8.49
CA ASN A 94 -25.32 -0.80 -8.79
C ASN A 94 -25.94 -2.18 -9.02
N VAL A 95 -25.16 -3.17 -9.50
CA VAL A 95 -25.64 -4.53 -9.80
C VAL A 95 -24.66 -5.62 -9.29
N PRO A 96 -24.31 -5.63 -7.99
CA PRO A 96 -23.29 -6.54 -7.43
C PRO A 96 -23.60 -8.03 -7.65
N ALA A 97 -24.88 -8.42 -7.61
CA ALA A 97 -25.29 -9.82 -7.81
C ALA A 97 -25.01 -10.32 -9.23
N GLU A 98 -25.10 -9.44 -10.23
CA GLU A 98 -24.88 -9.81 -11.64
C GLU A 98 -23.40 -9.80 -12.04
N ILE A 99 -22.60 -8.93 -11.43
CA ILE A 99 -21.16 -8.89 -11.71
C ILE A 99 -20.39 -10.00 -10.98
N PHE A 100 -20.90 -10.46 -9.82
CA PHE A 100 -20.23 -11.43 -8.96
C PHE A 100 -19.74 -12.71 -9.69
N PRO A 101 -20.52 -13.36 -10.57
CA PRO A 101 -20.08 -14.54 -11.31
C PRO A 101 -18.88 -14.30 -12.24
N TYR A 102 -18.55 -13.04 -12.53
CA TYR A 102 -17.44 -12.66 -13.41
C TYR A 102 -16.20 -12.21 -12.64
N MET A 103 -16.26 -12.12 -11.31
CA MET A 103 -15.17 -11.59 -10.50
C MET A 103 -13.89 -12.40 -10.60
N ASP A 104 -13.96 -13.71 -10.80
CA ASP A 104 -12.77 -14.56 -11.03
C ASP A 104 -12.03 -14.21 -12.34
N ARG A 105 -12.68 -13.54 -13.29
CA ARG A 105 -12.06 -13.03 -14.53
C ARG A 105 -11.65 -11.57 -14.39
N ILE A 106 -12.47 -10.76 -13.72
CA ILE A 106 -12.23 -9.32 -13.55
C ILE A 106 -11.04 -9.10 -12.62
N PHE A 107 -11.03 -9.75 -11.46
CA PHE A 107 -10.06 -9.48 -10.39
C PHE A 107 -8.59 -9.72 -10.81
N PRO A 108 -8.21 -10.84 -11.48
CA PRO A 108 -6.84 -10.99 -11.99
C PRO A 108 -6.46 -9.94 -13.04
N THR A 109 -7.44 -9.46 -13.80
CA THR A 109 -7.21 -8.44 -14.81
C THR A 109 -6.94 -7.09 -14.17
N LEU A 110 -7.72 -6.70 -13.15
CA LEU A 110 -7.47 -5.50 -12.33
C LEU A 110 -6.09 -5.57 -11.66
N LEU A 111 -5.73 -6.69 -11.03
CA LEU A 111 -4.38 -6.86 -10.46
C LEU A 111 -3.24 -6.60 -11.46
N SER A 112 -3.43 -6.98 -12.72
CA SER A 112 -2.44 -6.71 -13.77
C SER A 112 -2.39 -5.25 -14.23
N MET A 113 -3.40 -4.43 -13.88
CA MET A 113 -3.43 -2.99 -14.13
C MET A 113 -2.63 -2.20 -13.09
N LEU A 114 -2.19 -2.82 -11.99
CA LEU A 114 -1.30 -2.17 -11.02
C LEU A 114 0.06 -1.78 -11.62
N SER A 115 0.47 -2.44 -12.71
CA SER A 115 1.66 -2.12 -13.49
C SER A 115 1.40 -1.13 -14.65
N ASP A 116 0.22 -0.52 -14.75
CA ASP A 116 -0.12 0.45 -15.82
C ASP A 116 0.80 1.68 -15.78
N THR A 117 1.23 2.20 -16.92
CA THR A 117 2.14 3.35 -16.94
C THR A 117 1.50 4.67 -16.49
N CYS A 118 0.16 4.73 -16.37
CA CYS A 118 -0.56 5.94 -15.98
C CYS A 118 -1.02 5.88 -14.53
N ASP A 119 -0.63 6.88 -13.73
CA ASP A 119 -1.03 6.96 -12.32
C ASP A 119 -2.52 7.17 -12.13
N ASP A 120 -3.20 7.95 -12.96
CA ASP A 120 -4.65 8.15 -12.84
C ASP A 120 -5.44 6.84 -13.03
N VAL A 121 -4.95 5.96 -13.93
CA VAL A 121 -5.53 4.63 -14.16
C VAL A 121 -5.25 3.73 -12.95
N LEU A 122 -4.02 3.75 -12.42
CA LEU A 122 -3.65 3.02 -11.21
C LEU A 122 -4.52 3.41 -10.02
N LEU A 123 -4.65 4.71 -9.75
CA LEU A 123 -5.35 5.20 -8.57
C LEU A 123 -6.83 4.82 -8.62
N LEU A 124 -7.45 4.87 -9.79
CA LEU A 124 -8.83 4.41 -9.98
C LEU A 124 -8.97 2.90 -9.83
N ASP A 125 -8.00 2.13 -10.34
CA ASP A 125 -7.97 0.67 -10.20
C ASP A 125 -7.77 0.24 -8.73
N LEU A 126 -6.89 0.93 -7.99
CA LEU A 126 -6.69 0.70 -6.55
C LEU A 126 -7.94 1.01 -5.74
N GLN A 127 -8.68 2.08 -6.07
CA GLN A 127 -9.99 2.36 -5.45
C GLN A 127 -10.99 1.22 -5.68
N LEU A 128 -11.04 0.72 -6.92
CA LEU A 128 -11.91 -0.41 -7.24
C LEU A 128 -11.48 -1.69 -6.50
N LEU A 129 -10.18 -1.99 -6.46
CA LEU A 129 -9.64 -3.14 -5.75
C LEU A 129 -9.84 -3.04 -4.24
N SER A 130 -9.76 -1.84 -3.64
CA SER A 130 -10.08 -1.64 -2.22
C SER A 130 -11.56 -1.88 -1.94
N ASP A 131 -12.45 -1.38 -2.80
CA ASP A 131 -13.90 -1.60 -2.66
C ASP A 131 -14.25 -3.10 -2.73
N LEU A 132 -13.59 -3.83 -3.63
CA LEU A 132 -13.72 -5.28 -3.78
C LEU A 132 -13.13 -6.06 -2.59
N SER A 133 -12.03 -5.57 -2.02
CA SER A 133 -11.31 -6.22 -0.92
C SER A 133 -12.09 -6.23 0.39
N ASN A 134 -13.06 -5.33 0.56
CA ASN A 134 -14.00 -5.36 1.70
C ASN A 134 -14.86 -6.64 1.74
N ILE A 135 -14.92 -7.40 0.64
CA ILE A 135 -15.60 -8.69 0.57
C ILE A 135 -14.56 -9.80 0.83
N SER A 136 -14.67 -10.53 1.93
CA SER A 136 -13.86 -11.75 2.15
C SER A 136 -14.19 -12.78 1.04
N PRO A 137 -13.21 -13.43 0.38
CA PRO A 137 -11.79 -13.53 0.70
C PRO A 137 -10.85 -12.64 -0.15
N TYR A 138 -11.35 -11.57 -0.77
CA TYR A 138 -10.58 -10.82 -1.78
C TYR A 138 -9.41 -10.03 -1.21
N LEU A 139 -9.46 -9.56 0.05
CA LEU A 139 -8.31 -8.85 0.67
C LEU A 139 -7.04 -9.73 0.74
N ILE A 140 -7.18 -11.01 1.12
CA ILE A 140 -6.03 -11.92 1.21
C ILE A 140 -5.52 -12.24 -0.20
N LYS A 141 -6.44 -12.52 -1.14
CA LYS A 141 -6.07 -12.75 -2.55
C LYS A 141 -5.37 -11.53 -3.15
N PHE A 142 -5.82 -10.32 -2.81
CA PHE A 142 -5.23 -9.06 -3.20
C PHE A 142 -3.80 -8.94 -2.65
N ALA A 143 -3.62 -9.08 -1.33
CA ALA A 143 -2.32 -8.94 -0.69
C ALA A 143 -1.28 -9.97 -1.21
N VAL A 144 -1.69 -11.22 -1.40
CA VAL A 144 -0.83 -12.27 -1.98
C VAL A 144 -0.44 -11.92 -3.41
N SER A 145 -1.40 -11.48 -4.22
CA SER A 145 -1.14 -11.14 -5.63
C SER A 145 -0.27 -9.89 -5.76
N LEU A 146 -0.46 -8.90 -4.89
CA LEU A 146 0.35 -7.69 -4.82
C LEU A 146 1.81 -8.01 -4.49
N LEU A 147 2.05 -8.85 -3.47
CA LEU A 147 3.40 -9.28 -3.12
C LEU A 147 4.04 -10.11 -4.21
N LYS A 148 3.27 -11.00 -4.86
CA LYS A 148 3.77 -11.75 -6.01
C LYS A 148 4.18 -10.82 -7.16
N MET A 149 3.38 -9.81 -7.47
CA MET A 149 3.72 -8.81 -8.48
C MET A 149 5.04 -8.09 -8.16
N PHE A 150 5.23 -7.67 -6.90
CA PHE A 150 6.48 -7.04 -6.48
C PHE A 150 7.67 -8.00 -6.47
N HIS A 151 7.44 -9.28 -6.19
CA HIS A 151 8.47 -10.31 -6.24
C HIS A 151 8.92 -10.59 -7.68
N ASP A 152 7.95 -10.74 -8.59
CA ASP A 152 8.20 -11.06 -10.00
C ASP A 152 8.83 -9.86 -10.74
N ASP A 153 8.51 -8.63 -10.33
CA ASP A 153 9.10 -7.39 -10.87
C ASP A 153 9.59 -6.45 -9.76
N PRO A 154 10.85 -6.61 -9.32
CA PRO A 154 11.46 -5.76 -8.30
C PRO A 154 11.57 -4.28 -8.71
N SER A 155 11.48 -3.94 -10.00
CA SER A 155 11.52 -2.54 -10.44
C SER A 155 10.33 -1.74 -9.91
N LEU A 156 9.21 -2.42 -9.66
CA LEU A 156 8.01 -1.85 -9.08
C LEU A 156 8.20 -1.46 -7.61
N LEU A 157 9.21 -1.95 -6.89
CA LEU A 157 9.49 -1.59 -5.48
C LEU A 157 10.07 -0.18 -5.29
N SER A 158 10.23 0.57 -6.37
CA SER A 158 10.67 1.96 -6.37
C SER A 158 9.50 2.92 -6.14
N GLU A 159 9.34 3.96 -6.97
CA GLU A 159 8.30 4.98 -6.80
C GLU A 159 6.89 4.40 -6.92
N ARG A 160 6.71 3.42 -7.81
CA ARG A 160 5.40 2.82 -8.10
C ARG A 160 4.85 2.04 -6.91
N GLY A 161 5.66 1.20 -6.29
CA GLY A 161 5.30 0.42 -5.11
C GLY A 161 5.05 1.31 -3.92
N VAL A 162 5.84 2.37 -3.77
CA VAL A 162 5.59 3.41 -2.76
C VAL A 162 4.22 4.05 -2.96
N LEU A 163 3.88 4.47 -4.19
CA LEU A 163 2.58 5.03 -4.51
C LEU A 163 1.44 4.05 -4.19
N ILE A 164 1.57 2.79 -4.60
CA ILE A 164 0.56 1.74 -4.36
C ILE A 164 0.31 1.56 -2.86
N ILE A 165 1.36 1.36 -2.06
CA ILE A 165 1.21 1.12 -0.61
C ILE A 165 0.62 2.35 0.09
N ARG A 166 1.09 3.55 -0.25
CA ARG A 166 0.55 4.81 0.29
C ARG A 166 -0.93 4.96 -0.02
N GLN A 167 -1.32 4.70 -1.27
CA GLN A 167 -2.72 4.78 -1.67
C GLN A 167 -3.58 3.72 -0.98
N LEU A 168 -3.06 2.51 -0.77
CA LEU A 168 -3.77 1.48 0.01
C LEU A 168 -3.99 1.92 1.46
N CYS A 169 -3.02 2.58 2.08
CA CYS A 169 -3.16 3.14 3.44
C CYS A 169 -4.14 4.31 3.52
N LEU A 170 -4.47 4.95 2.39
CA LEU A 170 -5.53 5.97 2.30
C LEU A 170 -6.92 5.34 2.12
N LEU A 171 -6.99 4.21 1.42
CA LEU A 171 -8.25 3.55 1.06
C LEU A 171 -8.70 2.51 2.09
N LEU A 172 -7.76 1.94 2.84
CA LEU A 172 -7.97 0.85 3.81
C LEU A 172 -7.23 1.19 5.10
N ASP A 173 -7.61 0.52 6.20
CA ASP A 173 -6.95 0.70 7.49
C ASP A 173 -5.44 0.34 7.40
N PRO A 174 -4.53 1.30 7.69
CA PRO A 174 -3.10 1.06 7.57
C PRO A 174 -2.58 -0.08 8.45
N SER A 175 -3.14 -0.25 9.65
CA SER A 175 -2.72 -1.29 10.60
C SER A 175 -2.99 -2.67 10.02
N HIS A 176 -4.14 -2.87 9.37
CA HIS A 176 -4.47 -4.10 8.66
C HIS A 176 -3.57 -4.35 7.45
N ILE A 177 -3.24 -3.31 6.67
CA ILE A 177 -2.36 -3.44 5.50
C ILE A 177 -0.95 -3.85 5.93
N TYR A 178 -0.36 -3.11 6.87
CA TYR A 178 0.97 -3.39 7.41
C TYR A 178 1.04 -4.77 8.07
N ARG A 179 0.01 -5.17 8.83
CA ARG A 179 -0.07 -6.51 9.42
C ARG A 179 -0.15 -7.60 8.35
N SER A 180 -1.05 -7.46 7.38
CA SER A 180 -1.25 -8.46 6.33
C SER A 180 0.01 -8.68 5.51
N ILE A 181 0.66 -7.59 5.08
CA ILE A 181 1.92 -7.66 4.34
C ILE A 181 3.01 -8.31 5.20
N SER A 182 3.16 -7.90 6.46
CA SER A 182 4.20 -8.45 7.35
C SER A 182 4.03 -9.94 7.61
N VAL A 183 2.79 -10.41 7.81
CA VAL A 183 2.50 -11.84 7.98
C VAL A 183 2.87 -12.63 6.72
N LEU A 184 2.52 -12.11 5.53
CA LEU A 184 2.85 -12.77 4.27
C LEU A 184 4.38 -12.78 4.01
N LEU A 185 5.08 -11.68 4.31
CA LEU A 185 6.54 -11.60 4.18
C LEU A 185 7.28 -12.54 5.14
N MET A 186 6.72 -12.84 6.31
CA MET A 186 7.31 -13.84 7.21
C MET A 186 7.26 -15.27 6.64
N CYS A 187 6.36 -15.54 5.68
CA CYS A 187 6.27 -16.81 4.97
C CYS A 187 7.12 -16.85 3.69
N GLU A 188 7.74 -15.74 3.32
CA GLU A 188 8.47 -15.59 2.06
C GLU A 188 9.92 -16.11 2.19
N GLY A 189 10.36 -16.86 1.19
CA GLY A 189 11.68 -17.51 1.20
C GLY A 189 12.80 -16.60 0.70
N ASN A 190 12.47 -15.63 -0.17
CA ASN A 190 13.45 -14.71 -0.73
C ASN A 190 13.77 -13.57 0.25
N ILE A 191 14.83 -13.75 1.04
CA ILE A 191 15.26 -12.78 2.06
C ILE A 191 15.58 -11.39 1.46
N GLU A 192 16.10 -11.34 0.23
CA GLU A 192 16.46 -10.08 -0.42
C GLU A 192 15.22 -9.25 -0.76
N PHE A 193 14.20 -9.91 -1.32
CA PHE A 193 12.89 -9.33 -1.56
C PHE A 193 12.20 -8.88 -0.27
N VAL A 194 12.20 -9.72 0.78
CA VAL A 194 11.65 -9.34 2.10
C VAL A 194 12.33 -8.10 2.64
N SER A 195 13.66 -8.05 2.53
CA SER A 195 14.47 -6.91 2.93
C SER A 195 14.09 -5.62 2.18
N GLN A 196 13.92 -5.69 0.85
CA GLN A 196 13.51 -4.54 0.03
C GLN A 196 12.10 -4.06 0.39
N MET A 197 11.16 -4.98 0.58
CA MET A 197 9.80 -4.68 1.02
C MET A 197 9.77 -3.99 2.38
N VAL A 198 10.52 -4.51 3.36
CA VAL A 198 10.61 -3.91 4.70
C VAL A 198 11.21 -2.51 4.63
N ALA A 199 12.25 -2.30 3.81
CA ALA A 199 12.85 -0.98 3.62
C ALA A 199 11.84 0.03 3.05
N MET A 200 11.07 -0.36 2.03
CA MET A 200 9.99 0.45 1.46
C MET A 200 8.91 0.78 2.50
N LEU A 201 8.39 -0.23 3.20
CA LEU A 201 7.35 -0.06 4.23
C LEU A 201 7.81 0.85 5.37
N ASN A 202 9.08 0.74 5.78
CA ASN A 202 9.67 1.60 6.79
C ASN A 202 9.80 3.06 6.30
N GLY A 203 10.26 3.26 5.06
CA GLY A 203 10.33 4.59 4.45
C GLY A 203 8.95 5.26 4.42
N ILE A 204 7.92 4.52 4.04
CA ILE A 204 6.52 4.99 4.02
C ILE A 204 6.05 5.28 5.46
N LEU A 205 6.24 4.35 6.39
CA LEU A 205 5.80 4.48 7.80
C LEU A 205 6.35 5.76 8.43
N LEU A 206 7.61 6.09 8.17
CA LEU A 206 8.27 7.24 8.73
C LEU A 206 7.91 8.55 8.04
N THR A 207 7.59 8.57 6.75
CA THR A 207 7.45 9.81 5.98
C THR A 207 6.02 10.17 5.60
N ALA A 208 5.19 9.18 5.29
CA ALA A 208 3.84 9.38 4.75
C ALA A 208 2.92 10.10 5.74
N THR A 209 2.19 11.10 5.27
CA THR A 209 1.29 11.92 6.11
C THR A 209 0.09 11.15 6.60
N GLU A 210 -0.45 10.27 5.75
CA GLU A 210 -1.59 9.38 5.99
C GLU A 210 -1.36 8.39 7.13
N LEU A 211 -0.10 8.12 7.50
CA LEU A 211 0.25 7.23 8.61
C LEU A 211 0.45 7.96 9.95
N PHE A 212 0.05 9.23 10.04
CA PHE A 212 0.23 10.01 11.26
C PHE A 212 -0.46 9.38 12.48
N GLU A 213 -1.72 9.00 12.36
CA GLU A 213 -2.48 8.39 13.45
C GLU A 213 -1.89 7.04 13.86
N MET A 214 -1.58 6.16 12.90
CA MET A 214 -0.92 4.88 13.16
C MET A 214 0.43 5.07 13.88
N ARG A 215 1.22 6.08 13.50
CA ARG A 215 2.48 6.40 14.20
C ARG A 215 2.24 6.80 15.66
N ASP A 216 1.21 7.59 15.94
CA ASP A 216 0.90 8.01 17.31
C ASP A 216 0.43 6.82 18.17
N GLN A 217 -0.37 5.93 17.60
CA GLN A 217 -0.79 4.68 18.25
C GLN A 217 0.40 3.74 18.52
N LEU A 218 1.33 3.59 17.56
CA LEU A 218 2.57 2.83 17.73
C LEU A 218 3.55 3.48 18.72
N LYS A 219 3.45 4.79 18.94
CA LYS A 219 4.22 5.54 19.93
C LYS A 219 3.68 5.34 21.34
N ALA A 220 2.35 5.30 21.48
CA ALA A 220 1.67 5.13 22.76
C ALA A 220 1.68 3.66 23.24
N LEU A 221 1.46 2.70 22.33
CA LEU A 221 1.34 1.26 22.62
C LEU A 221 0.35 0.93 23.77
N GLU A 222 -0.73 1.70 23.88
CA GLU A 222 -1.73 1.52 24.95
C GLU A 222 -2.69 0.37 24.65
N ASN A 223 -3.09 0.25 23.37
CA ASN A 223 -4.03 -0.75 22.85
C ASN A 223 -3.31 -2.09 22.56
N GLU A 224 -3.90 -3.20 23.00
CA GLU A 224 -3.40 -4.56 22.73
C GLU A 224 -3.28 -4.86 21.23
N GLU A 225 -4.15 -4.30 20.40
CA GLU A 225 -4.06 -4.44 18.95
C GLU A 225 -2.77 -3.83 18.39
N TYR A 226 -2.39 -2.64 18.87
CA TYR A 226 -1.18 -1.96 18.44
C TYR A 226 0.09 -2.55 19.07
N VAL A 227 -0.01 -3.14 20.27
CA VAL A 227 1.05 -4.00 20.84
C VAL A 227 1.29 -5.20 19.92
N SER A 228 0.23 -5.92 19.55
CA SER A 228 0.31 -7.06 18.61
C SER A 228 0.83 -6.63 17.22
N LEU A 229 0.41 -5.46 16.74
CA LEU A 229 0.92 -4.91 15.48
C LEU A 229 2.42 -4.62 15.58
N PHE A 230 2.86 -3.96 16.64
CA PHE A 230 4.27 -3.68 16.88
C PHE A 230 5.10 -4.96 16.91
N GLU A 231 4.64 -6.02 17.60
CA GLU A 231 5.33 -7.31 17.62
C GLU A 231 5.40 -7.97 16.23
N CYS A 232 4.32 -7.90 15.46
CA CYS A 232 4.29 -8.40 14.08
C CYS A 232 5.29 -7.64 13.19
N LEU A 233 5.27 -6.31 13.24
CA LEU A 233 6.20 -5.46 12.52
C LEU A 233 7.64 -5.73 12.95
N TYR A 234 7.90 -5.85 14.25
CA TYR A 234 9.23 -6.14 14.79
C TYR A 234 9.81 -7.43 14.19
N ARG A 235 9.02 -8.52 14.19
CA ARG A 235 9.46 -9.82 13.66
C ARG A 235 9.78 -9.77 12.18
N CYS A 236 9.00 -9.03 11.40
CA CYS A 236 9.25 -8.84 9.97
C CYS A 236 10.40 -7.82 9.73
N TRP A 237 10.55 -6.80 10.58
CA TRP A 237 11.55 -5.74 10.39
C TRP A 237 12.94 -6.22 10.79
N ALA A 238 13.04 -7.34 11.52
CA ALA A 238 14.31 -8.02 11.80
C ALA A 238 15.14 -8.34 10.55
N TYR A 239 14.50 -8.48 9.37
CA TYR A 239 15.20 -8.65 8.10
C TYR A 239 15.92 -7.38 7.61
N GLN A 240 15.62 -6.22 8.20
CA GLN A 240 16.30 -4.94 7.98
C GLN A 240 16.57 -4.24 9.32
N PRO A 241 17.70 -4.53 9.98
CA PRO A 241 17.94 -4.07 11.35
C PRO A 241 17.92 -2.56 11.55
N ILE A 242 18.30 -1.77 10.53
CA ILE A 242 18.22 -0.31 10.59
C ILE A 242 16.75 0.16 10.61
N ALA A 243 15.88 -0.49 9.83
CA ALA A 243 14.44 -0.24 9.87
C ALA A 243 13.84 -0.65 11.22
N LEU A 244 14.27 -1.79 11.78
CA LEU A 244 13.86 -2.23 13.12
C LEU A 244 14.25 -1.23 14.21
N LEU A 245 15.47 -0.68 14.14
CA LEU A 245 15.91 0.38 15.05
C LEU A 245 15.01 1.63 14.91
N GLY A 246 14.68 2.01 13.68
CA GLY A 246 13.74 3.10 13.39
C GLY A 246 12.37 2.88 14.01
N LEU A 247 11.82 1.65 13.93
CA LEU A 247 10.56 1.27 14.56
C LEU A 247 10.62 1.40 16.10
N CYS A 248 11.71 0.95 16.73
CA CYS A 248 11.88 1.05 18.19
C CYS A 248 12.02 2.50 18.67
N ILE A 249 12.68 3.36 17.89
CA ILE A 249 12.80 4.79 18.18
C ILE A 249 11.44 5.48 18.02
N LEU A 250 10.70 5.17 16.95
CA LEU A 250 9.34 5.68 16.71
C LEU A 250 8.42 5.34 17.88
N SER A 251 8.50 4.10 18.39
CA SER A 251 7.69 3.61 19.49
C SER A 251 8.21 4.00 20.88
N GLN A 252 9.18 4.91 20.98
CA GLN A 252 9.83 5.37 22.23
C GLN A 252 10.47 4.27 23.09
N ASN A 253 10.77 3.10 22.53
CA ASN A 253 11.43 2.00 23.23
C ASN A 253 12.95 2.19 23.19
N TYR A 254 13.44 3.31 23.73
CA TYR A 254 14.84 3.74 23.59
C TYR A 254 15.84 2.81 24.27
N GLU A 255 15.46 2.18 25.39
CA GLU A 255 16.30 1.18 26.05
C GLU A 255 16.54 -0.02 25.13
N HIS A 256 15.47 -0.56 24.54
CA HIS A 256 15.54 -1.65 23.57
C HIS A 256 16.30 -1.26 22.30
N ALA A 257 16.05 -0.05 21.79
CA ALA A 257 16.77 0.50 20.65
C ALA A 257 18.29 0.57 20.92
N THR A 258 18.69 0.94 22.13
CA THR A 258 20.10 0.98 22.55
C THR A 258 20.70 -0.42 22.62
N GLN A 259 19.96 -1.40 23.15
CA GLN A 259 20.39 -2.80 23.16
C GLN A 259 20.61 -3.32 21.73
N LEU A 260 19.62 -3.11 20.84
CA LEU A 260 19.71 -3.46 19.41
C LEU A 260 20.90 -2.79 18.72
N ALA A 261 21.11 -1.50 18.94
CA ALA A 261 22.26 -0.77 18.40
C ALA A 261 23.59 -1.37 18.89
N GLY A 262 23.67 -1.77 20.17
CA GLY A 262 24.83 -2.46 20.73
C GLY A 262 25.08 -3.83 20.11
N TYR A 263 24.02 -4.55 19.70
CA TYR A 263 24.16 -5.78 18.93
C TYR A 263 24.63 -5.49 17.51
N LEU A 264 23.99 -4.55 16.81
CA LEU A 264 24.33 -4.17 15.44
C LEU A 264 25.77 -3.72 15.29
N TRP A 265 26.25 -2.90 16.23
CA TRP A 265 27.65 -2.52 16.33
C TRP A 265 28.59 -3.73 16.36
N ARG A 266 28.24 -4.76 17.14
CA ARG A 266 29.01 -6.01 17.20
C ARG A 266 28.89 -6.85 15.94
N LEU A 267 27.89 -6.59 15.08
CA LEU A 267 27.73 -7.31 13.83
C LEU A 267 28.65 -6.80 12.71
N ASP A 268 29.04 -5.52 12.74
CA ASP A 268 29.79 -4.81 11.69
C ASP A 268 31.32 -4.71 11.91
N VAL A 269 31.90 -5.44 12.87
CA VAL A 269 33.36 -5.37 13.11
C VAL A 269 34.15 -6.16 12.04
N THR A 270 34.30 -5.56 10.86
CA THR A 270 35.58 -5.47 10.16
C THR A 270 36.19 -4.10 10.48
N ALA A 271 37.31 -4.11 11.22
CA ALA A 271 38.20 -2.99 11.57
C ALA A 271 37.71 -1.90 12.54
N ASP A 272 38.16 -2.04 13.80
CA ASP A 272 38.81 -1.02 14.64
C ASP A 272 38.16 0.36 14.96
N HIS A 273 37.91 0.53 16.27
CA HIS A 273 37.82 1.76 17.10
C HIS A 273 36.51 2.57 17.27
N GLN A 274 35.92 2.35 18.48
CA GLN A 274 35.49 3.30 19.53
C GLN A 274 34.16 4.10 19.54
N ARG A 275 33.47 3.90 20.69
CA ARG A 275 32.68 4.81 21.55
C ARG A 275 31.23 5.16 21.14
N SER A 276 30.34 4.25 21.56
CA SER A 276 28.90 4.29 21.95
C SER A 276 28.03 5.55 21.90
N LEU A 277 28.55 6.76 21.72
CA LEU A 277 27.74 7.95 21.35
C LEU A 277 27.96 8.31 19.87
N ALA A 278 29.18 8.09 19.36
CA ALA A 278 29.52 8.27 17.97
C ALA A 278 28.77 7.27 17.08
N SER A 279 28.48 6.03 17.48
CA SER A 279 27.77 5.10 16.58
C SER A 279 26.32 5.48 16.29
N VAL A 280 25.59 5.97 17.30
CA VAL A 280 24.23 6.49 17.14
C VAL A 280 24.25 7.83 16.41
N LEU A 281 25.19 8.72 16.75
CA LEU A 281 25.37 9.99 16.05
C LEU A 281 25.88 9.80 14.62
N SER A 282 26.69 8.79 14.30
CA SER A 282 27.19 8.44 12.97
C SER A 282 26.15 7.73 12.12
N ALA A 283 25.28 6.91 12.72
CA ALA A 283 24.08 6.41 12.06
C ALA A 283 23.09 7.56 11.76
N LEU A 284 22.94 8.51 12.69
CA LEU A 284 22.18 9.75 12.49
C LEU A 284 22.85 10.74 11.52
N LEU A 285 24.19 10.76 11.42
CA LEU A 285 24.97 11.63 10.52
C LEU A 285 25.13 11.02 9.11
N MET A 286 25.10 9.69 8.96
CA MET A 286 24.81 9.03 7.68
C MET A 286 23.36 9.25 7.24
N LEU A 287 22.50 9.58 8.20
CA LEU A 287 21.15 10.09 8.00
C LEU A 287 21.12 11.64 8.00
N LEU A 288 22.19 12.36 7.57
CA LEU A 288 22.18 13.58 6.71
C LEU A 288 23.38 14.54 6.94
N PRO A 289 23.83 15.30 5.89
CA PRO A 289 23.04 15.87 4.80
C PRO A 289 23.49 15.60 3.35
N GLN A 290 22.49 15.32 2.50
CA GLN A 290 22.28 16.03 1.22
C GLN A 290 20.81 16.09 0.73
N THR A 291 19.78 15.74 1.53
CA THR A 291 18.38 15.70 1.04
C THR A 291 17.30 16.16 2.05
N ASP A 292 16.12 16.55 1.53
CA ASP A 292 14.95 17.09 2.22
C ASP A 292 14.35 16.21 3.34
N ALA A 293 14.74 14.93 3.38
CA ALA A 293 14.40 14.01 4.45
C ALA A 293 14.92 14.49 5.82
N PHE A 294 16.04 15.23 5.86
CA PHE A 294 16.61 15.76 7.13
C PHE A 294 15.73 16.82 7.70
N ASN A 295 15.35 17.77 6.87
CA ASN A 295 14.51 18.87 7.28
C ASN A 295 13.16 18.33 7.77
N THR A 296 12.67 17.26 7.16
CA THR A 296 11.44 16.58 7.59
C THR A 296 11.61 15.88 8.93
N LEU A 297 12.70 15.12 9.15
CA LEU A 297 12.97 14.46 10.43
C LEU A 297 13.31 15.45 11.56
N HIS A 298 14.08 16.49 11.25
CA HIS A 298 14.47 17.55 12.18
C HIS A 298 13.24 18.36 12.64
N LYS A 299 12.34 18.74 11.72
CA LYS A 299 11.05 19.35 12.07
C LYS A 299 10.20 18.42 12.94
N ARG A 300 10.26 17.10 12.70
CA ARG A 300 9.52 16.10 13.51
C ARG A 300 10.13 15.85 14.90
N LEU A 301 11.45 15.94 15.05
CA LEU A 301 12.13 15.90 16.35
C LEU A 301 11.89 17.18 17.17
N GLN A 302 11.77 18.33 16.51
CA GLN A 302 11.41 19.60 17.16
C GLN A 302 9.98 19.61 17.74
N CYS A 303 9.10 18.70 17.31
CA CYS A 303 7.77 18.52 17.88
C CYS A 303 7.75 17.61 19.13
N ILE A 304 8.90 17.06 19.55
CA ILE A 304 9.04 16.31 20.79
C ILE A 304 9.35 17.32 21.91
N PRO A 305 8.58 17.35 23.03
CA PRO A 305 8.92 18.21 24.16
C PRO A 305 10.34 17.90 24.64
N SER A 306 11.13 18.96 24.85
CA SER A 306 12.55 18.91 25.18
C SER A 306 12.90 17.75 26.12
N LEU A 307 13.81 16.88 25.68
CA LEU A 307 14.52 15.95 26.54
C LEU A 307 15.01 16.72 27.77
N THR A 308 14.32 16.56 28.90
CA THR A 308 14.74 17.09 30.19
C THR A 308 15.86 16.17 30.68
N LEU A 309 17.02 16.26 30.02
CA LEU A 309 18.21 15.55 30.39
C LEU A 309 18.93 16.41 31.44
N LEU A 310 18.61 16.15 32.71
CA LEU A 310 19.47 16.24 33.91
C LEU A 310 18.61 16.55 35.14
N GLY A 311 18.37 15.54 35.97
CA GLY A 311 17.94 15.77 37.35
C GLY A 311 16.89 14.80 37.84
N THR A 312 17.35 13.83 38.64
CA THR A 312 16.58 12.85 39.41
C THR A 312 15.93 11.74 38.60
N ALA A 313 16.44 10.52 38.80
CA ALA A 313 15.83 9.30 38.30
C ALA A 313 14.39 9.16 38.84
N PRO A 314 13.36 9.15 37.98
CA PRO A 314 12.14 8.49 38.34
C PRO A 314 12.34 7.00 38.09
N LYS A 315 12.02 6.19 39.09
CA LYS A 315 11.91 4.73 38.93
C LYS A 315 11.07 4.45 37.68
N THR A 316 11.68 3.92 36.63
CA THR A 316 11.00 3.47 35.43
C THR A 316 10.14 2.27 35.80
N VAL A 317 8.89 2.55 36.17
CA VAL A 317 7.84 1.53 36.19
C VAL A 317 7.74 1.01 34.76
N SER A 318 7.96 -0.28 34.57
CA SER A 318 7.91 -0.97 33.28
C SER A 318 6.60 -0.66 32.56
N ARG A 319 6.65 0.19 31.53
CA ARG A 319 5.48 0.59 30.74
C ARG A 319 5.17 -0.36 29.60
N SER A 320 6.10 -1.21 29.17
CA SER A 320 5.90 -2.01 27.96
C SER A 320 5.11 -3.29 28.24
N LYS A 321 3.89 -3.37 27.71
CA LYS A 321 3.14 -4.64 27.56
C LYS A 321 3.81 -5.61 26.58
N VAL A 322 4.79 -5.15 25.81
CA VAL A 322 5.53 -5.91 24.79
C VAL A 322 6.57 -6.82 25.44
N ASN A 323 6.61 -8.10 25.04
CA ASN A 323 7.66 -9.02 25.47
C ASN A 323 8.90 -8.90 24.56
N PHE A 324 9.84 -8.05 24.95
CA PHE A 324 11.08 -7.81 24.19
C PHE A 324 12.07 -8.98 24.18
N ALA A 325 11.98 -9.92 25.13
CA ALA A 325 12.90 -11.04 25.21
C ALA A 325 12.72 -11.99 24.02
N ASP A 326 11.49 -12.41 23.76
CA ASP A 326 11.13 -13.29 22.64
C ASP A 326 11.45 -12.63 21.28
N LEU A 327 11.24 -11.31 21.20
CA LEU A 327 11.53 -10.52 20.01
C LEU A 327 13.04 -10.45 19.72
N LEU A 328 13.88 -10.29 20.74
CA LEU A 328 15.34 -10.32 20.58
C LEU A 328 15.86 -11.68 20.16
N GLU A 329 15.31 -12.75 20.71
CA GLU A 329 15.67 -14.11 20.29
C GLU A 329 15.37 -14.31 18.79
N HIS A 330 14.17 -13.89 18.35
CA HIS A 330 13.81 -13.91 16.93
C HIS A 330 14.76 -13.06 16.09
N PHE A 331 15.08 -11.84 16.52
CA PHE A 331 16.03 -10.96 15.84
C PHE A 331 17.41 -11.61 15.66
N HIS A 332 17.97 -12.20 16.71
CA HIS A 332 19.25 -12.90 16.64
C HIS A 332 19.22 -14.05 15.64
N LYS A 333 18.15 -14.86 15.65
CA LYS A 333 17.97 -15.97 14.69
C LYS A 333 17.98 -15.47 13.24
N ILE A 334 17.27 -14.39 12.93
CA ILE A 334 17.24 -13.80 11.58
C ILE A 334 18.62 -13.28 11.18
N CYS A 335 19.32 -12.55 12.06
CA CYS A 335 20.67 -12.07 11.77
C CYS A 335 21.65 -13.22 11.48
N GLU A 336 21.57 -14.32 12.22
CA GLU A 336 22.40 -15.51 11.95
C GLU A 336 22.07 -16.15 10.60
N GLN A 337 20.80 -16.26 10.24
CA GLN A 337 20.36 -16.81 8.95
C GLN A 337 20.87 -15.96 7.77
N GLN A 338 20.73 -14.63 7.86
CA GLN A 338 21.24 -13.70 6.85
C GLN A 338 22.75 -13.82 6.67
N ARG A 339 23.51 -13.90 7.77
CA ARG A 339 24.96 -14.10 7.72
C ARG A 339 25.35 -15.39 7.03
N LYS A 340 24.67 -16.50 7.33
CA LYS A 340 24.91 -17.80 6.68
C LYS A 340 24.64 -17.71 5.17
N SER A 341 23.52 -17.09 4.78
CA SER A 341 23.15 -16.89 3.37
C SER A 341 24.18 -16.05 2.61
N VAL A 342 24.64 -14.93 3.18
CA VAL A 342 25.67 -14.08 2.57
C VAL A 342 27.00 -14.81 2.40
N ARG A 343 27.44 -15.56 3.43
CA ARG A 343 28.67 -16.36 3.37
C ARG A 343 28.60 -17.44 2.29
N GLU A 344 27.46 -18.10 2.16
CA GLU A 344 27.25 -19.13 1.15
C GLU A 344 27.24 -18.54 -0.26
N LYS A 345 26.53 -17.41 -0.49
CA LYS A 345 26.60 -16.67 -1.77
C LYS A 345 28.04 -16.27 -2.12
N HIS A 346 28.79 -15.72 -1.15
CA HIS A 346 30.18 -15.34 -1.37
C HIS A 346 31.07 -16.54 -1.72
N ARG A 347 30.88 -17.67 -1.03
CA ARG A 347 31.57 -18.93 -1.33
C ARG A 347 31.26 -19.43 -2.74
N GLN A 348 30.00 -19.39 -3.17
CA GLN A 348 29.58 -19.79 -4.50
C GLN A 348 30.18 -18.90 -5.60
N LEU A 349 30.24 -17.59 -5.37
CA LEU A 349 30.89 -16.65 -6.29
C LEU A 349 32.39 -16.94 -6.43
N LEU A 350 33.09 -17.22 -5.33
CA LEU A 350 34.51 -17.60 -5.37
C LEU A 350 34.74 -18.88 -6.17
N ILE A 351 33.89 -19.90 -5.99
CA ILE A 351 33.95 -21.15 -6.76
C ILE A 351 33.68 -20.90 -8.25
N ALA A 352 32.68 -20.08 -8.58
CA ALA A 352 32.35 -19.73 -9.97
C ALA A 352 33.44 -18.90 -10.65
N SER A 353 34.18 -18.08 -9.90
CA SER A 353 35.32 -17.30 -10.43
C SER A 353 36.60 -18.12 -10.64
N ALA A 354 36.66 -19.33 -10.08
CA ALA A 354 37.79 -20.25 -10.17
C ALA A 354 37.62 -21.33 -11.25
N GLN A 355 36.46 -21.37 -11.92
CA GLN A 355 36.14 -22.21 -13.09
C GLN A 355 36.16 -21.34 -14.35
#